data_AF-A0A645HEZ5-F1
#
_entry.id   AF-A0A645HEZ5-F1
#
_cell.length_a   1.000
_cell.length_b   1.000
_cell.length_c   1.000
_cell.angle_alpha   90.00
_cell.angle_beta   90.00
_cell.angle_gamma   90.00
#
_symmetry.space_group_name_H-M   'P 1'
#
loop_
_entity.id
_entity.type
_entity.pdbx_description
1 polymer ?
#
loop_
_entity_poly.entity_id
_entity_poly.type
_entity_poly.pdbx_seq_one_letter_code
_entity_poly.pdbx_strand_id
1 'polypeptide(L)'
;MAKDKNKDKFNFEEKINRMQEIVALLDSGDKPLEEMINIYEEGMILANECRGFLEKAENKIIDITNKYLPSETDETDSDSYEDENYEENTDDM
;
A
#
# COMPACT_ATOMS: atom_id res chain seq x y z
N MET A 1 -23.04 9.13 -23.65
CA MET A 1 -22.56 7.82 -23.15
C MET A 1 -22.10 8.01 -21.71
N ALA A 2 -22.93 7.63 -20.74
CA ALA A 2 -22.57 7.69 -19.33
C ALA A 2 -21.54 6.57 -19.06
N LYS A 3 -20.31 6.94 -18.67
CA LYS A 3 -19.28 5.98 -18.25
C LYS A 3 -19.72 5.35 -16.94
N ASP A 4 -19.90 4.03 -16.95
CA ASP A 4 -20.29 3.20 -15.81
C ASP A 4 -19.37 3.40 -14.61
N LYS A 5 -19.90 4.01 -13.55
CA LYS A 5 -19.22 4.21 -12.24
C LYS A 5 -19.03 2.90 -11.44
N ASN A 6 -19.33 1.74 -12.03
CA ASN A 6 -19.31 0.44 -11.34
C ASN A 6 -18.16 -0.48 -11.80
N LYS A 7 -17.39 -0.09 -12.82
CA LYS A 7 -16.33 -0.94 -13.38
C LYS A 7 -15.12 -1.09 -12.44
N ASP A 8 -14.81 -0.04 -11.68
CA ASP A 8 -13.65 -0.02 -10.78
C ASP A 8 -13.87 -0.84 -9.50
N LYS A 9 -15.13 -0.91 -9.03
CA LYS A 9 -15.48 -1.67 -7.82
C LYS A 9 -15.40 -3.17 -8.05
N PHE A 10 -15.85 -3.62 -9.24
CA PHE A 10 -15.72 -5.00 -9.68
C PHE A 10 -14.24 -5.40 -9.81
N ASN A 11 -13.41 -4.50 -10.34
CA ASN A 11 -11.98 -4.78 -10.60
C ASN A 11 -11.16 -5.01 -9.32
N PHE A 12 -11.39 -4.26 -8.24
CA PHE A 12 -10.65 -4.45 -6.98
C PHE A 12 -11.06 -5.73 -6.24
N GLU A 13 -12.37 -5.96 -6.07
CA GLU A 13 -12.92 -7.15 -5.42
C GLU A 13 -12.52 -8.44 -6.18
N GLU A 14 -12.52 -8.42 -7.51
CA GLU A 14 -12.04 -9.55 -8.32
C GLU A 14 -10.55 -9.82 -8.12
N LYS A 15 -9.72 -8.77 -8.11
CA LYS A 15 -8.26 -8.91 -7.91
C LYS A 15 -7.92 -9.44 -6.52
N ILE A 16 -8.63 -9.00 -5.48
CA ILE A 16 -8.38 -9.50 -4.12
C ILE A 16 -8.87 -10.94 -3.93
N ASN A 17 -9.99 -11.33 -4.56
CA ASN A 17 -10.44 -12.72 -4.56
C ASN A 17 -9.42 -13.62 -5.28
N ARG A 18 -8.93 -13.18 -6.44
CA ARG A 18 -7.88 -13.92 -7.17
C ARG A 18 -6.59 -14.03 -6.36
N MET A 19 -6.21 -12.98 -5.63
CA MET A 19 -5.07 -13.02 -4.72
C MET A 19 -5.23 -14.11 -3.65
N GLN A 20 -6.41 -14.23 -3.04
CA GLN A 20 -6.68 -15.25 -2.03
C GLN A 20 -6.58 -16.67 -2.61
N GLU A 21 -7.06 -16.87 -3.83
CA GLU A 21 -6.88 -18.14 -4.55
C GLU A 21 -5.40 -18.45 -4.78
N ILE A 22 -4.60 -17.47 -5.20
CA ILE A 22 -3.16 -17.63 -5.41
C ILE A 22 -2.46 -18.04 -4.12
N VAL A 23 -2.78 -17.40 -3.00
CA VAL A 23 -2.22 -17.77 -1.68
C VAL A 23 -2.57 -19.23 -1.35
N ALA A 24 -3.82 -19.64 -1.54
CA ALA A 24 -4.23 -21.02 -1.32
C ALA A 24 -3.50 -22.02 -2.24
N LEU A 25 -3.28 -21.66 -3.50
CA LEU A 25 -2.53 -22.47 -4.46
C LEU A 25 -1.06 -22.61 -4.06
N LEU A 26 -0.40 -21.53 -3.66
CA LEU A 26 0.99 -21.54 -3.21
C LEU A 26 1.17 -22.35 -1.91
N ASP A 27 0.26 -22.16 -0.95
CA ASP A 27 0.28 -22.90 0.32
C ASP A 27 0.06 -24.41 0.13
N SER A 28 -0.74 -24.81 -0.87
CA SER A 28 -0.99 -26.23 -1.14
C SER A 28 0.27 -27.00 -1.55
N GLY A 29 1.20 -26.36 -2.26
CA GLY A 29 2.41 -27.05 -2.74
C GLY A 29 2.19 -28.09 -3.84
N ASP A 30 0.95 -28.27 -4.34
CA ASP A 30 0.56 -29.43 -5.17
C ASP A 30 0.92 -29.31 -6.65
N LYS A 31 1.51 -28.19 -7.07
CA LYS A 31 1.82 -27.89 -8.47
C LYS A 31 3.32 -27.98 -8.76
N PRO A 32 3.72 -28.32 -10.00
CA PRO A 32 5.13 -28.28 -10.41
C PRO A 32 5.77 -26.92 -10.16
N LEU A 33 7.07 -26.91 -9.88
CA LEU A 33 7.83 -25.69 -9.56
C LEU A 33 7.65 -24.58 -10.61
N GLU A 34 7.68 -24.93 -11.90
CA GLU A 34 7.50 -23.96 -12.98
C GLU A 34 6.11 -23.30 -12.94
N GLU A 35 5.08 -24.06 -12.59
CA GLU A 35 3.72 -23.52 -12.43
C GLU A 35 3.62 -22.66 -11.16
N MET A 36 4.30 -23.04 -10.08
CA MET A 36 4.36 -22.24 -8.85
C MET A 36 5.04 -20.88 -9.07
N ILE A 37 6.08 -20.82 -9.91
CA ILE A 37 6.72 -19.56 -10.30
C ILE A 37 5.72 -18.65 -11.02
N ASN A 38 4.96 -19.19 -11.98
CA ASN A 38 3.95 -18.42 -12.70
C ASN A 38 2.84 -17.91 -11.77
N ILE A 39 2.37 -18.74 -10.84
CA ILE A 39 1.36 -18.36 -9.84
C ILE A 39 1.89 -17.25 -8.92
N TYR A 40 3.15 -17.34 -8.52
CA TYR A 40 3.80 -16.31 -7.72
C TYR A 40 3.92 -14.98 -8.48
N GLU A 41 4.33 -15.02 -9.75
CA GLU A 41 4.39 -13.83 -10.61
C GLU A 41 3.02 -13.16 -10.75
N GLU A 42 1.96 -13.93 -10.97
CA GLU A 42 0.59 -13.43 -11.00
C GLU A 42 0.23 -12.72 -9.69
N GLY A 43 0.56 -13.34 -8.55
CA GLY A 43 0.37 -12.76 -7.23
C GLY A 43 1.09 -11.42 -7.07
N MET A 44 2.34 -11.31 -7.53
CA MET A 44 3.08 -10.04 -7.47
C MET A 44 2.44 -8.94 -8.31
N ILE A 45 1.94 -9.28 -9.51
CA ILE A 45 1.22 -8.32 -10.36
C ILE A 45 -0.04 -7.80 -9.66
N LEU A 46 -0.86 -8.72 -9.14
CA LEU A 46 -2.09 -8.36 -8.44
C LEU A 46 -1.82 -7.51 -7.19
N ALA A 47 -0.75 -7.79 -6.46
CA ALA A 47 -0.37 -7.03 -5.26
C ALA A 47 -0.04 -5.58 -5.61
N ASN A 48 0.72 -5.38 -6.69
CA ASN A 48 1.06 -4.05 -7.19
C ASN A 48 -0.20 -3.28 -7.65
N GLU A 49 -1.10 -3.94 -8.36
CA GLU A 49 -2.34 -3.32 -8.83
C GLU A 49 -3.28 -2.95 -7.68
N CYS A 50 -3.41 -3.81 -6.67
CA CYS A 50 -4.19 -3.52 -5.47
C CYS A 50 -3.62 -2.32 -4.71
N ARG A 51 -2.30 -2.24 -4.55
CA ARG A 51 -1.63 -1.09 -3.94
C ARG A 51 -1.96 0.20 -4.69
N GLY A 52 -1.80 0.20 -6.01
CA GLY A 52 -2.12 1.37 -6.84
C GLY A 52 -3.60 1.78 -6.80
N PHE A 53 -4.51 0.83 -6.57
CA PHE A 53 -5.92 1.14 -6.34
C PHE A 53 -6.15 1.84 -4.99
N LEU A 54 -5.54 1.32 -3.93
CA LEU A 54 -5.65 1.88 -2.58
C LEU A 54 -5.06 3.29 -2.49
N GLU A 55 -3.89 3.53 -3.09
CA GLU A 55 -3.27 4.86 -3.17
C GLU A 55 -4.19 5.87 -3.88
N LYS A 56 -4.85 5.47 -4.98
CA LYS A 56 -5.81 6.34 -5.66
C LYS A 56 -7.05 6.62 -4.81
N ALA A 57 -7.52 5.62 -4.07
CA ALA A 57 -8.66 5.78 -3.17
C ALA A 57 -8.33 6.73 -2.02
N GLU A 58 -7.16 6.58 -1.41
CA GLU A 58 -6.65 7.45 -0.35
C GLU A 58 -6.53 8.90 -0.81
N ASN A 59 -5.84 9.15 -1.93
CA ASN A 59 -5.70 10.49 -2.50
C ASN A 59 -7.07 11.14 -2.76
N LYS A 60 -8.03 10.38 -3.28
CA LYS A 60 -9.38 10.87 -3.52
C LYS A 60 -10.10 11.24 -2.21
N ILE A 61 -9.88 10.50 -1.12
CA ILE A 61 -10.43 10.82 0.19
C ILE A 61 -9.81 12.12 0.72
N ILE A 62 -8.48 12.29 0.58
CA ILE A 62 -7.78 13.51 0.97
C ILE A 62 -8.32 14.72 0.20
N ASP A 63 -8.46 14.62 -1.13
CA ASP A 63 -9.01 15.69 -1.96
C ASP A 63 -10.43 16.10 -1.55
N ILE A 64 -11.29 15.12 -1.26
CA ILE A 64 -12.65 15.36 -0.79
C ILE A 64 -12.61 16.04 0.59
N THR A 65 -11.75 15.57 1.48
CA THR A 65 -11.62 16.12 2.84
C THR A 65 -11.20 17.58 2.78
N ASN A 66 -10.12 17.89 2.05
CA ASN A 66 -9.62 19.27 1.88
C ASN A 66 -10.67 20.19 1.22
N LYS A 67 -11.51 19.65 0.33
CA LYS A 67 -12.55 20.42 -0.36
C LYS A 67 -13.71 20.83 0.56
N TYR A 68 -14.12 19.99 1.50
CA TYR A 68 -15.32 20.22 2.33
C TYR A 68 -15.00 20.54 3.79
N LEU A 69 -13.78 20.25 4.23
CA LEU A 69 -13.22 20.59 5.53
C LEU A 69 -11.85 21.24 5.26
N PRO A 70 -11.80 22.51 4.85
CA PRO A 70 -10.53 23.23 4.83
C PRO A 70 -10.03 23.26 6.28
N SER A 71 -9.01 22.46 6.57
CA SER A 71 -8.26 22.64 7.81
C SER A 71 -7.55 23.99 7.68
N GLU A 72 -7.74 24.86 8.66
CA GLU A 72 -6.75 25.88 8.94
C GLU A 72 -5.49 25.12 9.37
N THR A 73 -4.55 24.90 8.46
CA THR A 73 -3.22 24.48 8.88
C THR A 73 -2.57 25.69 9.53
N ASP A 74 -2.68 25.74 10.85
CA ASP A 74 -1.84 26.57 11.71
C ASP A 74 -0.38 26.19 11.45
N GLU A 75 0.42 27.22 11.21
CA GLU A 75 1.87 27.15 11.21
C GLU A 75 2.34 26.65 12.57
N THR A 76 2.87 25.44 12.65
CA THR A 76 3.80 25.09 13.73
C THR A 76 5.01 24.38 13.14
N ASP A 77 5.99 25.20 12.75
CA ASP A 77 7.40 24.85 12.92
C ASP A 77 7.63 24.54 14.40
N SER A 78 7.59 23.26 14.77
CA SER A 78 8.12 22.76 16.03
C SER A 78 8.48 21.30 15.84
N ASP A 79 9.74 21.05 15.50
CA ASP A 79 10.63 20.33 16.39
C ASP A 79 12.01 20.20 15.73
N SER A 80 12.87 21.16 16.04
CA SER A 80 14.30 20.91 16.18
C SER A 80 14.49 19.96 17.36
N TYR A 81 14.62 18.66 17.09
CA TYR A 81 15.24 17.74 18.05
C TYR A 81 16.75 17.99 18.03
N GLU A 82 17.20 18.96 18.83
CA GLU A 82 18.56 18.94 19.37
C GLU A 82 18.59 17.82 20.42
N ASP A 83 19.12 16.66 20.04
CA ASP A 83 19.55 15.65 21.02
C ASP A 83 21.06 15.82 21.24
N GLU A 84 21.40 16.66 22.21
CA GLU A 84 22.73 16.67 22.83
C GLU A 84 22.86 15.45 23.75
N ASN A 85 23.64 14.44 23.34
CA ASN A 85 24.72 13.83 24.15
C ASN A 85 25.17 12.46 23.59
N TYR A 86 26.36 12.43 23.00
CA TYR A 86 27.30 11.32 23.21
C TYR A 86 28.66 11.96 23.51
N GLU A 87 28.93 12.22 24.79
CA GLU A 87 30.32 12.33 25.25
C GLU A 87 30.95 10.95 25.07
N GLU A 88 31.69 10.80 23.97
CA GLU A 88 32.65 9.73 23.76
C GLU A 88 33.77 9.92 24.78
N ASN A 89 33.59 9.37 26.00
CA ASN A 89 34.69 9.15 26.92
C ASN A 89 35.54 7.99 26.38
N THR A 90 36.36 8.27 25.37
CA THR A 90 37.56 7.47 25.12
C THR A 90 38.65 7.97 26.07
N ASP A 91 38.79 7.30 27.21
CA ASP A 91 40.06 7.19 27.94
C ASP A 91 39.84 6.27 29.16
N ASP A 92 40.21 4.99 29.05
CA ASP A 92 41.33 4.42 29.83
C ASP A 92 41.45 2.89 29.61
N MET A 93 42.67 2.47 29.26
CA MET A 93 43.35 1.16 29.44
C MET A 93 42.65 -0.17 29.11
#